data_AF-A0A496YTX0-F1
#
_entry.id   AF-A0A496YTX0-F1
#
_cell.length_a   1.000
_cell.length_b   1.000
_cell.length_c   1.000
_cell.angle_alpha   90.00
_cell.angle_beta   90.00
_cell.angle_gamma   90.00
#
_symmetry.space_group_name_H-M   'P 1'
#
loop_
_entity.id
_entity.type
_entity.pdbx_description
1 polymer ?
#
loop_
_entity_poly.entity_id
_entity_poly.type
_entity_poly.pdbx_seq_one_letter_code
_entity_poly.pdbx_strand_id
1 'polypeptide(L)'
;MTMREECKEYFEKISEYLDGELDSETCEKIECHLRECPECLHCFESLKRTAEICRSLPREKIPEDVEQRLKDKLKGFLSKDAAKSFDL
;
A
#
# COMPACT_ATOMS: atom_id res chain seq x y z
N MET A 1 -15.12 -26.58 -9.16
CA MET A 1 -14.27 -26.18 -8.02
C MET A 1 -14.77 -24.83 -7.57
N THR A 2 -15.49 -24.77 -6.45
CA THR A 2 -16.15 -23.54 -5.98
C THR A 2 -15.29 -22.96 -4.87
N MET A 3 -14.76 -21.76 -5.08
CA MET A 3 -14.00 -21.03 -4.06
C MET A 3 -14.94 -20.67 -2.90
N ARG A 4 -14.51 -20.91 -1.64
CA ARG A 4 -15.31 -20.59 -0.45
C ARG A 4 -15.57 -19.08 -0.39
N GLU A 5 -16.74 -18.67 0.12
CA GLU A 5 -17.15 -17.25 0.13
C GLU A 5 -16.18 -16.35 0.93
N GLU A 6 -15.66 -16.84 2.07
CA GLU A 6 -14.62 -16.11 2.84
C GLU A 6 -13.34 -15.88 2.03
N CYS A 7 -12.95 -16.84 1.19
CA CYS A 7 -11.78 -16.70 0.33
C CYS A 7 -12.00 -15.61 -0.74
N LYS A 8 -13.22 -15.43 -1.25
CA LYS A 8 -13.54 -14.33 -2.17
C LYS A 8 -13.46 -12.99 -1.45
N GLU A 9 -14.07 -12.88 -0.27
CA GLU A 9 -14.11 -11.63 0.49
C GLU A 9 -12.69 -11.12 0.79
N TYR A 10 -11.82 -11.99 1.29
CA TYR A 10 -10.45 -11.58 1.57
C TYR A 10 -9.64 -11.34 0.31
N PHE A 11 -9.86 -12.11 -0.76
CA PHE A 11 -9.16 -11.91 -2.03
C PHE A 11 -9.44 -10.53 -2.63
N GLU A 12 -10.66 -10.02 -2.53
CA GLU A 12 -11.02 -8.66 -2.96
C GLU A 12 -10.24 -7.58 -2.19
N LYS A 13 -9.94 -7.84 -0.90
CA LYS A 13 -9.22 -6.92 -0.01
C LYS A 13 -7.70 -7.06 -0.04
N ILE A 14 -7.14 -8.06 -0.73
CA ILE A 14 -5.68 -8.29 -0.75
C ILE A 14 -4.92 -7.11 -1.39
N SER A 15 -5.49 -6.44 -2.40
CA SER A 15 -4.82 -5.29 -3.02
C SER A 15 -4.66 -4.14 -2.01
N GLU A 16 -5.75 -3.78 -1.33
CA GLU A 16 -5.76 -2.75 -0.28
C GLU A 16 -4.81 -3.11 0.88
N TYR A 17 -4.74 -4.40 1.24
CA TYR A 17 -3.76 -4.89 2.21
C TYR A 17 -2.31 -4.67 1.75
N LEU A 18 -1.98 -4.97 0.49
CA LEU A 18 -0.63 -4.79 -0.07
C LEU A 18 -0.21 -3.32 -0.21
N ASP A 19 -1.18 -2.42 -0.33
CA ASP A 19 -0.97 -0.98 -0.41
C ASP A 19 -1.02 -0.29 0.97
N GLY A 20 -1.40 -1.02 2.02
CA GLY A 20 -1.42 -0.54 3.40
C GLY A 20 -2.62 0.36 3.72
N GLU A 21 -3.73 0.19 3.00
CA GLU A 21 -4.93 1.04 3.10
C GLU A 21 -5.98 0.49 4.07
N LEU A 22 -5.76 -0.69 4.64
CA LEU A 22 -6.67 -1.34 5.57
C LEU A 22 -6.38 -0.99 7.03
N ASP A 23 -7.43 -1.04 7.85
CA ASP A 23 -7.32 -0.95 9.29
C ASP A 23 -6.68 -2.21 9.91
N SER A 24 -6.17 -2.09 11.14
CA SER A 24 -5.45 -3.18 11.82
C SER A 24 -6.30 -4.42 12.05
N GLU A 25 -7.61 -4.27 12.32
CA GLU A 25 -8.50 -5.40 12.58
C GLU A 25 -8.70 -6.22 11.30
N THR A 26 -8.89 -5.54 10.17
CA THR A 26 -9.02 -6.22 8.87
C THR A 26 -7.72 -6.90 8.45
N CYS A 27 -6.56 -6.27 8.69
CA CYS A 27 -5.25 -6.90 8.45
C CYS A 27 -5.08 -8.21 9.23
N GLU A 28 -5.40 -8.23 10.53
CA GLU A 28 -5.30 -9.44 11.35
C GLU A 28 -6.18 -10.58 10.85
N LYS A 29 -7.40 -10.27 10.39
CA LYS A 29 -8.32 -11.27 9.81
C LYS A 29 -7.77 -11.88 8.53
N ILE A 30 -7.22 -11.06 7.63
CA ILE A 30 -6.56 -11.53 6.41
C ILE A 30 -5.37 -12.43 6.77
N GLU A 31 -4.51 -12.01 7.70
CA GLU A 31 -3.35 -12.79 8.13
C GLU A 31 -3.72 -14.12 8.80
N CYS A 32 -4.82 -14.15 9.55
CA CYS A 32 -5.40 -15.39 10.06
C CYS A 32 -5.82 -16.31 8.91
N HIS A 33 -6.58 -15.79 7.95
CA HIS A 33 -7.05 -16.56 6.80
C HIS A 33 -5.89 -17.12 5.94
N LEU A 34 -4.86 -16.32 5.68
CA LEU A 34 -3.69 -16.75 4.90
C LEU A 34 -2.90 -17.87 5.60
N ARG A 35 -2.93 -17.96 6.94
CA ARG A 35 -2.33 -19.07 7.69
C ARG A 35 -3.12 -20.37 7.57
N GLU A 36 -4.44 -20.27 7.45
CA GLU A 36 -5.34 -21.43 7.43
C GLU A 36 -5.72 -21.90 6.01
N CYS A 37 -5.52 -21.04 5.01
CA CYS A 37 -5.93 -21.29 3.62
C CYS A 37 -4.73 -21.23 2.64
N PRO A 38 -4.13 -22.39 2.30
CA PRO A 38 -2.99 -22.45 1.37
C PRO A 38 -3.28 -21.90 -0.03
N GLU A 39 -4.52 -22.03 -0.51
CA GLU A 39 -4.94 -21.51 -1.83
C GLU A 39 -4.88 -19.97 -1.84
N CYS A 40 -5.41 -19.32 -0.81
CA CYS A 40 -5.34 -17.87 -0.67
C CYS A 40 -3.92 -17.38 -0.43
N LEU A 41 -3.11 -18.13 0.34
CA LEU A 41 -1.69 -17.82 0.52
C LEU A 41 -0.94 -17.82 -0.82
N HIS A 42 -1.16 -18.82 -1.67
CA HIS A 42 -0.51 -18.89 -2.97
C HIS A 42 -0.91 -17.73 -3.90
N CYS A 43 -2.20 -17.39 -3.90
CA CYS A 43 -2.72 -16.23 -4.62
C CYS A 43 -2.10 -14.91 -4.13
N PHE A 44 -2.03 -14.73 -2.81
CA PHE A 44 -1.41 -13.59 -2.16
C PHE A 44 0.07 -13.44 -2.55
N GLU A 45 0.86 -14.51 -2.45
CA GLU A 45 2.27 -14.51 -2.82
C GLU A 45 2.49 -14.15 -4.29
N SER A 46 1.62 -14.66 -5.18
CA SER A 46 1.66 -14.37 -6.61
C SER A 46 1.39 -12.90 -6.90
N LEU A 47 0.37 -12.32 -6.24
CA LEU A 47 0.05 -10.89 -6.40
C LEU A 47 1.16 -10.01 -5.80
N LYS A 48 1.65 -10.34 -4.61
CA LYS A 48 2.77 -9.65 -3.97
C LYS A 48 4.00 -9.61 -4.87
N ARG A 49 4.40 -10.75 -5.44
CA ARG A 49 5.52 -10.82 -6.39
C ARG A 49 5.27 -9.94 -7.62
N THR A 50 4.05 -9.94 -8.14
CA THR A 50 3.69 -9.09 -9.29
C THR A 50 3.87 -7.61 -8.93
N ALA A 51 3.39 -7.17 -7.76
CA ALA A 51 3.57 -5.81 -7.28
C ALA A 51 5.05 -5.44 -7.09
N GLU A 52 5.86 -6.35 -6.55
CA GLU A 52 7.31 -6.17 -6.41
C GLU A 52 8.01 -5.99 -7.77
N ILE A 53 7.67 -6.81 -8.77
CA ILE A 53 8.20 -6.68 -10.14
C ILE A 53 7.83 -5.31 -10.70
N CYS A 54 6.56 -4.90 -10.62
CA CYS A 54 6.12 -3.59 -11.09
C CYS A 54 6.86 -2.45 -10.40
N ARG A 55 7.10 -2.54 -9.08
CA ARG A 55 7.85 -1.54 -8.31
C ARG A 55 9.34 -1.50 -8.68
N SER A 56 9.90 -2.63 -9.14
CA SER A 56 11.31 -2.76 -9.55
C SER A 56 11.59 -2.22 -10.96
N LEU A 57 10.55 -1.97 -11.76
CA LEU A 57 10.71 -1.41 -13.09
C LEU A 57 11.43 -0.05 -13.01
N PRO A 58 12.30 0.28 -13.99
CA PRO A 58 13.02 1.53 -14.01
C PRO A 58 12.03 2.69 -13.97
N ARG A 59 12.11 3.47 -12.90
CA ARG A 59 11.33 4.70 -12.78
C ARG A 59 12.02 5.78 -13.60
N GLU A 60 11.23 6.46 -14.43
CA GLU A 60 11.72 7.63 -15.12
C GLU A 60 12.12 8.69 -14.08
N LYS A 61 13.29 9.29 -14.27
CA LYS A 61 13.73 10.36 -13.38
C LYS A 61 12.83 11.56 -13.61
N ILE A 62 12.33 12.13 -12.52
CA ILE A 62 11.59 13.39 -12.58
C ILE A 62 12.55 14.47 -13.12
N PRO A 63 12.14 15.30 -14.09
CA PRO A 63 12.95 16.42 -14.56
C PRO A 63 13.38 17.31 -13.39
N GLU A 64 14.63 17.76 -13.42
CA GLU A 64 15.23 18.48 -12.30
C GLU A 64 14.51 19.80 -11.98
N ASP A 65 13.92 20.46 -12.97
CA ASP A 65 13.11 21.66 -12.76
C ASP A 65 11.83 21.37 -11.95
N VAL A 66 11.19 20.23 -12.21
CA VAL A 66 9.99 19.78 -11.50
C VAL A 66 10.34 19.40 -10.07
N GLU A 67 11.45 18.67 -9.88
CA GLU A 67 11.93 18.28 -8.55
C GLU A 67 12.27 19.50 -7.69
N GLN A 68 12.99 20.49 -8.24
CA GLN A 68 13.33 21.74 -7.55
C GLN A 68 12.07 22.51 -7.14
N ARG A 69 11.15 22.73 -8.09
CA ARG A 69 9.88 23.45 -7.82
C ARG A 69 9.03 22.74 -6.77
N LEU A 70 9.01 21.41 -6.77
CA LEU A 70 8.30 20.63 -5.75
C LEU A 70 8.94 20.80 -4.38
N LYS A 71 10.27 20.67 -4.28
CA LYS A 71 11.01 20.86 -3.02
C LYS A 71 10.82 22.26 -2.44
N ASP A 72 10.85 23.30 -3.28
CA ASP A 72 10.65 24.68 -2.84
C ASP A 72 9.24 24.92 -2.32
N LYS A 73 8.22 24.38 -3.01
CA LYS A 73 6.85 24.43 -2.51
C LYS A 73 6.71 23.68 -1.19
N LEU A 74 7.21 22.46 -1.09
CA LEU A 74 7.14 21.65 0.14
C LEU A 74 7.83 22.34 1.32
N LYS A 75 9.02 22.93 1.14
CA LYS A 75 9.67 23.76 2.16
C LYS A 75 8.77 24.93 2.58
N GLY A 76 8.14 25.61 1.61
CA GLY A 76 7.21 26.69 1.89
C GLY A 76 5.96 26.26 2.68
N PHE A 77 5.49 25.02 2.52
CA PHE A 77 4.40 24.45 3.33
C PHE A 77 4.90 24.02 4.72
N LEU A 78 5.97 23.23 4.80
CA LEU A 78 6.52 22.76 6.07
C LEU A 78 6.99 23.91 6.99
N SER A 79 7.52 25.01 6.43
CA SER A 79 7.85 26.22 7.20
C SER A 79 6.61 27.01 7.66
N LYS A 80 5.46 26.88 6.98
CA LYS A 80 4.18 27.47 7.41
C LYS A 80 3.45 26.58 8.40
N ASP A 81 3.60 25.26 8.31
CA ASP A 81 2.98 24.29 9.19
C ASP A 81 3.71 24.19 10.55
N ALA A 82 5.02 24.48 10.60
CA ALA A 82 5.74 24.69 11.88
C ALA A 82 5.18 25.85 12.72
N ALA A 83 4.41 26.77 12.12
CA ALA A 83 3.72 27.86 12.83
C ALA A 83 2.28 27.47 13.26
N LYS A 84 1.82 26.25 12.99
CA LYS A 84 0.45 25.79 13.32
C LYS A 84 0.38 24.54 14.20
N SER A 85 1.51 24.03 14.70
CA SER A 85 1.54 22.90 15.63
C SER A 85 2.19 23.26 16.97
N PHE A 86 1.63 24.25 17.66
CA PHE A 86 1.70 24.37 19.13
C PHE A 86 0.51 25.21 19.64
N ASP A 87 -0.70 24.77 19.29
CA ASP A 87 -1.94 25.13 20.00
C ASP A 87 -2.74 23.83 20.20
N LEU A 88 -2.26 23.02 21.15
CA LEU A 88 -3.01 22.02 21.90
C LEU A 88 -2.30 21.84 23.25
#